data_AF-A0A1V5NBM7-F1
#
_entry.id   AF-A0A1V5NBM7-F1
#
_cell.length_a   1.000
_cell.length_b   1.000
_cell.length_c   1.000
_cell.angle_alpha   90.00
_cell.angle_beta   90.00
_cell.angle_gamma   90.00
#
_symmetry.space_group_name_H-M   'P 1'
#
loop_
_entity.id
_entity.type
_entity.pdbx_description
1 polymer ?
#
loop_
_entity_poly.entity_id
_entity_poly.type
_entity_poly.pdbx_seq_one_letter_code
_entity_poly.pdbx_strand_id
1 'polypeptide(L)'
;MPSGKVGVLSAATDVTEAKWFPVNDLPELAFDHRQVIDYAIKRLRWKLEYTSVAYSLLEEEFTLTDLQRIYEIILNRPFDKRNFRKKILSLNLVEPTGKKVVRGVHRPAQTYRFKKRQLSLVEIT
;
A
#
# COMPACT_ATOMS: atom_id res chain seq x y z
N MET A 1 1.37 9.07 7.83
CA MET A 1 1.22 9.13 6.37
C MET A 1 2.29 8.26 5.73
N PRO A 2 1.99 7.42 4.72
CA PRO A 2 3.04 6.71 3.99
C PRO A 2 3.94 7.75 3.32
N SER A 3 5.25 7.57 3.45
CA SER A 3 6.29 8.54 3.06
C SER A 3 6.58 8.58 1.56
N GLY A 4 5.73 7.98 0.73
CA GLY A 4 5.84 8.12 -0.72
C GLY A 4 5.47 9.54 -1.11
N LYS A 5 6.27 10.16 -1.99
CA LYS A 5 5.94 11.44 -2.61
C LYS A 5 4.55 11.33 -3.23
N VAL A 6 3.53 11.82 -2.52
CA VAL A 6 2.21 11.98 -3.11
C VAL A 6 2.40 12.98 -4.24
N GLY A 7 2.17 12.56 -5.48
CA GLY A 7 2.44 13.37 -6.65
C GLY A 7 1.77 14.74 -6.55
N VAL A 8 2.43 15.76 -7.09
CA VAL A 8 1.83 17.10 -7.23
C VAL A 8 0.55 16.93 -8.05
N LEU A 9 -0.61 17.25 -7.45
CA LEU A 9 -1.86 17.28 -8.20
C LEU A 9 -1.86 18.54 -9.06
N SER A 10 -1.98 18.36 -10.37
CA SER A 10 -2.36 19.45 -11.27
C SER A 10 -3.81 19.22 -11.65
N ALA A 11 -4.62 20.28 -11.56
CA ALA A 11 -5.97 20.25 -12.10
C ALA A 11 -5.89 20.10 -13.63
N ALA A 12 -6.87 19.39 -14.21
CA ALA A 12 -7.04 19.30 -15.67
C ALA A 12 -7.67 20.60 -16.20
N THR A 13 -7.68 20.80 -17.52
CA THR A 13 -8.10 22.05 -18.18
C THR A 13 -9.47 22.58 -17.74
N ASP A 14 -10.40 21.69 -17.35
CA ASP A 14 -11.77 22.04 -16.95
C ASP A 14 -12.00 22.00 -15.42
N VAL A 15 -10.93 21.89 -14.63
CA VAL A 15 -10.99 21.78 -13.17
C VAL A 15 -10.20 22.94 -12.56
N THR A 16 -10.83 23.69 -11.66
CA THR A 16 -10.20 24.84 -10.99
C THR A 16 -9.23 24.43 -9.88
N GLU A 17 -9.47 23.30 -9.22
CA GLU A 17 -8.64 22.84 -8.10
C GLU A 17 -8.67 21.32 -7.93
N ALA A 18 -7.52 20.72 -7.60
CA ALA A 18 -7.40 19.31 -7.25
C ALA A 18 -6.74 19.17 -5.88
N LYS A 19 -7.35 18.39 -4.99
CA LYS A 19 -6.90 18.18 -3.60
C LYS A 19 -6.89 16.71 -3.24
N TRP A 20 -6.01 16.34 -2.32
CA TRP A 20 -6.04 15.03 -1.68
C TRP A 20 -7.02 15.04 -0.50
N PHE A 21 -7.89 14.04 -0.45
CA PHE A 21 -8.82 13.83 0.66
C PHE A 21 -8.57 12.45 1.29
N PRO A 22 -8.62 12.31 2.62
CA PRO A 22 -8.67 11.00 3.24
C PRO A 22 -9.90 10.24 2.76
N VAL A 23 -9.72 8.97 2.37
CA VAL A 23 -10.83 8.16 1.84
C VAL A 23 -11.97 7.96 2.85
N ASN A 24 -11.67 8.08 4.15
CA ASN A 24 -12.64 7.97 5.23
C ASN A 24 -13.28 9.33 5.59
N ASP A 25 -12.87 10.42 4.94
CA ASP A 25 -13.30 11.79 5.21
C ASP A 25 -13.41 12.55 3.88
N LEU A 26 -14.29 12.07 3.02
CA LEU A 26 -14.55 12.64 1.70
C LEU A 26 -15.64 13.73 1.82
N PRO A 27 -15.50 14.85 1.09
CA PRO A 27 -16.57 15.84 0.99
C PRO A 27 -17.80 15.26 0.29
N GLU A 28 -18.88 16.04 0.21
CA GLU A 28 -19.99 15.70 -0.67
C GLU A 28 -19.50 15.59 -2.12
N LEU A 29 -19.85 14.48 -2.77
CA LEU A 29 -19.39 14.16 -4.11
C LEU A 29 -20.55 14.27 -5.10
N ALA A 30 -20.25 14.73 -6.31
CA ALA A 30 -21.23 14.82 -7.38
C ALA A 30 -21.76 13.44 -7.79
N PHE A 31 -23.02 13.40 -8.24
CA PHE A 31 -23.68 12.23 -8.83
C PHE A 31 -23.54 10.97 -7.97
N ASP A 32 -23.05 9.88 -8.57
CA ASP A 32 -22.83 8.56 -7.97
C ASP A 32 -21.35 8.30 -7.63
N HIS A 33 -20.50 9.34 -7.62
CA HIS A 33 -19.06 9.18 -7.40
C HIS A 33 -18.73 8.47 -6.08
N ARG A 34 -19.58 8.61 -5.05
CA ARG A 34 -19.44 7.85 -3.80
C ARG A 34 -19.49 6.35 -4.04
N GLN A 35 -20.42 5.88 -4.87
CA GLN A 35 -20.57 4.45 -5.19
C GLN A 35 -19.36 3.92 -5.98
N VAL A 36 -18.84 4.74 -6.91
CA VAL A 36 -17.63 4.41 -7.69
C VAL A 36 -16.43 4.22 -6.77
N ILE A 37 -16.23 5.14 -5.81
CA ILE A 37 -15.14 5.08 -4.84
C ILE A 37 -15.30 3.87 -3.93
N ASP A 38 -16.49 3.63 -3.37
CA ASP A 38 -16.75 2.50 -2.49
C ASP A 38 -16.47 1.15 -3.20
N TYR A 39 -16.88 1.03 -4.46
CA TYR A 39 -16.56 -0.12 -5.30
C TYR A 39 -15.05 -0.26 -5.57
N ALA A 40 -14.36 0.84 -5.88
CA ALA A 40 -12.92 0.84 -6.12
C ALA A 40 -12.13 0.37 -4.88
N ILE A 41 -12.50 0.85 -3.69
CA ILE A 41 -11.91 0.44 -2.41
C ILE A 41 -12.15 -1.06 -2.18
N LYS A 42 -13.39 -1.52 -2.35
CA LYS A 42 -13.75 -2.94 -2.20
C LYS A 42 -12.93 -3.82 -3.15
N ARG A 43 -12.81 -3.42 -4.41
CA ARG A 43 -12.02 -4.14 -5.43
C ARG A 43 -10.53 -4.14 -5.11
N LEU A 44 -10.00 -3.02 -4.60
CA LEU A 44 -8.61 -2.93 -4.16
C LEU A 44 -8.32 -3.87 -2.99
N ARG A 45 -9.20 -3.89 -1.97
CA ARG A 45 -9.09 -4.80 -0.82
C ARG A 45 -9.07 -6.25 -1.26
N TRP A 46 -10.00 -6.66 -2.12
CA TRP A 46 -10.02 -8.01 -2.68
C TRP A 46 -8.75 -8.36 -3.44
N LYS A 47 -8.22 -7.45 -4.26
CA LYS A 47 -6.95 -7.70 -4.94
C LYS A 47 -5.78 -7.87 -3.96
N LEU A 48 -5.74 -7.14 -2.86
CA LEU A 48 -4.67 -7.26 -1.87
C LEU A 48 -4.73 -8.56 -1.08
N GLU A 49 -5.91 -9.08 -0.80
CA GLU A 49 -6.05 -10.35 -0.06
C GLU A 49 -5.55 -11.55 -0.88
N TYR A 50 -5.76 -11.52 -2.20
CA TYR A 50 -5.57 -12.67 -3.09
C TYR A 50 -4.47 -12.50 -4.14
N THR A 51 -3.77 -11.36 -4.19
CA THR A 51 -2.74 -11.11 -5.21
C THR A 51 -1.53 -10.34 -4.69
N SER A 52 -0.44 -10.42 -5.44
CA SER A 52 0.81 -9.70 -5.17
C SER A 52 0.73 -8.18 -5.43
N VAL A 53 -0.43 -7.60 -5.73
CA VAL A 53 -0.62 -6.22 -6.22
C VAL A 53 0.06 -5.14 -5.35
N ALA A 54 0.33 -5.41 -4.08
CA ALA A 54 1.06 -4.49 -3.20
C ALA A 54 2.39 -3.98 -3.79
N TYR A 55 3.02 -4.71 -4.72
CA TYR A 55 4.22 -4.23 -5.41
C TYR A 55 4.02 -2.90 -6.14
N SER A 56 2.80 -2.59 -6.62
CA SER A 56 2.53 -1.36 -7.37
C SER A 56 2.41 -0.13 -6.47
N LEU A 57 2.24 -0.33 -5.16
CA LEU A 57 2.04 0.73 -4.17
C LEU A 57 3.33 1.09 -3.40
N LEU A 58 4.38 0.29 -3.60
CA LEU A 58 5.63 0.41 -2.89
C LEU A 58 6.75 0.86 -3.85
N GLU A 59 7.72 1.55 -3.27
CA GLU A 59 9.01 1.81 -3.90
C GLU A 59 9.71 0.48 -4.27
N GLU A 60 10.80 0.57 -5.04
CA GLU A 60 11.55 -0.62 -5.44
C GLU A 60 12.12 -1.39 -4.24
N GLU A 61 12.57 -0.65 -3.22
CA GLU A 61 13.03 -1.19 -1.95
C GLU A 61 12.17 -0.66 -0.80
N PHE A 62 11.78 -1.55 0.11
CA PHE A 62 10.92 -1.21 1.24
C PHE A 62 11.23 -2.09 2.46
N THR A 63 10.81 -1.67 3.65
CA THR A 63 10.88 -2.54 4.83
C THR A 63 9.62 -3.39 4.96
N LEU A 64 9.69 -4.55 5.64
CA LEU A 64 8.46 -5.33 5.94
C LEU A 64 7.45 -4.53 6.79
N THR A 65 7.92 -3.52 7.54
CA THR A 65 7.04 -2.59 8.27
C THR A 65 6.28 -1.68 7.31
N ASP A 66 6.92 -1.18 6.24
CA ASP A 66 6.24 -0.39 5.21
C ASP A 66 5.16 -1.22 4.51
N LEU A 67 5.50 -2.46 4.13
CA LEU A 67 4.56 -3.39 3.54
C LEU A 67 3.37 -3.65 4.48
N GLN A 68 3.62 -3.98 5.76
CA GLN A 68 2.57 -4.18 6.76
C GLN A 68 1.63 -2.97 6.84
N ARG A 69 2.19 -1.76 6.92
CA ARG A 69 1.42 -0.52 7.00
C ARG A 69 0.50 -0.32 5.81
N ILE A 70 0.95 -0.64 4.59
CA ILE A 70 0.10 -0.57 3.39
C ILE A 70 -1.09 -1.54 3.51
N TYR A 71 -0.86 -2.79 3.94
CA TYR A 71 -1.93 -3.75 4.15
C TYR A 71 -2.92 -3.30 5.23
N GLU A 72 -2.44 -2.79 6.37
CA GLU A 72 -3.28 -2.31 7.47
C GLU A 72 -4.16 -1.14 7.04
N ILE A 73 -3.59 -0.16 6.32
CA ILE A 73 -4.34 1.02 5.82
C ILE A 73 -5.44 0.59 4.86
N ILE A 74 -5.12 -0.28 3.90
CA ILE A 74 -6.06 -0.59 2.82
C ILE A 74 -7.13 -1.59 3.28
N LEU A 75 -6.73 -2.63 4.02
CA LEU A 75 -7.67 -3.62 4.57
C LEU A 75 -8.40 -3.10 5.82
N ASN A 76 -8.00 -1.95 6.34
CA ASN A 76 -8.59 -1.29 7.50
C ASN A 76 -8.68 -2.21 8.73
N ARG A 77 -7.61 -2.97 8.99
CA ARG A 77 -7.46 -3.83 10.17
C ARG A 77 -5.99 -3.93 10.58
N PRO A 78 -5.67 -4.08 11.87
CA PRO A 78 -4.30 -4.28 12.31
C PRO A 78 -3.80 -5.71 11.99
N PHE A 79 -2.49 -5.85 11.82
CA PHE A 79 -1.84 -7.15 11.74
C PHE A 79 -0.82 -7.33 12.86
N ASP A 80 -0.72 -8.54 13.40
CA ASP A 80 0.40 -8.86 14.29
C ASP A 80 1.72 -8.84 13.50
N LYS A 81 2.69 -8.09 14.01
CA LYS A 81 3.97 -7.85 13.34
C LYS A 81 4.77 -9.14 13.11
N ARG A 82 4.73 -10.09 14.04
CA ARG A 82 5.49 -11.34 13.94
C ARG A 82 4.84 -12.28 12.94
N ASN A 83 3.53 -12.44 13.01
CA ASN A 83 2.75 -13.29 12.11
C ASN A 83 2.80 -12.76 10.68
N PHE A 84 2.63 -11.45 10.47
CA PHE A 84 2.72 -10.82 9.15
C PHE A 84 4.07 -11.09 8.50
N ARG A 85 5.18 -10.85 9.23
CA ARG A 85 6.53 -11.12 8.72
C ARG A 85 6.72 -12.58 8.37
N LYS A 86 6.30 -13.50 9.25
CA LYS A 86 6.40 -14.94 9.01
C LYS A 86 5.63 -15.33 7.73
N LYS A 87 4.40 -14.84 7.57
CA LYS A 87 3.56 -15.11 6.40
C LYS A 87 4.20 -14.58 5.11
N ILE A 88 4.58 -13.30 5.05
CA ILE A 88 5.17 -12.70 3.84
C ILE A 88 6.45 -13.44 3.40
N LEU A 89 7.32 -13.80 4.36
CA LEU A 89 8.53 -14.56 4.05
C LEU A 89 8.21 -15.98 3.59
N SER A 90 7.21 -16.64 4.19
CA SER A 90 6.78 -17.99 3.78
C SER A 90 6.19 -18.03 2.37
N LEU A 91 5.57 -16.95 1.91
CA LEU A 91 5.03 -16.84 0.53
C LEU A 91 6.12 -16.67 -0.52
N ASN A 92 7.38 -16.46 -0.11
CA ASN A 92 8.53 -16.35 -1.01
C ASN A 92 8.40 -15.24 -2.09
N LEU A 93 7.62 -14.19 -1.81
CA LEU A 93 7.33 -13.09 -2.75
C LEU A 93 8.40 -12.00 -2.75
N VAL A 94 9.14 -11.90 -1.65
CA VAL A 94 10.14 -10.86 -1.42
C VAL A 94 11.50 -11.48 -1.14
N GLU A 95 12.54 -10.71 -1.42
CA GLU A 95 13.92 -11.06 -1.11
C GLU A 95 14.63 -9.90 -0.43
N PRO A 96 15.59 -10.18 0.48
CA PRO A 96 16.39 -9.14 1.10
C PRO A 96 17.30 -8.49 0.05
N THR A 97 17.46 -7.17 0.13
CA THR A 97 18.34 -6.39 -0.77
C THR A 97 19.79 -6.34 -0.28
N GLY A 98 20.06 -6.80 0.95
CA GLY A 98 21.33 -6.61 1.66
C GLY A 98 21.51 -5.21 2.28
N LYS A 99 20.60 -4.27 2.02
CA LYS A 99 20.66 -2.91 2.56
C LYS A 99 19.84 -2.77 3.84
N LYS A 100 20.19 -1.76 4.65
CA LYS A 100 19.43 -1.37 5.84
C LYS A 100 19.11 0.12 5.76
N VAL A 101 17.93 0.49 6.22
CA VAL A 101 17.50 1.88 6.33
C VAL A 101 17.32 2.26 7.80
N VAL A 102 17.82 3.44 8.18
CA VAL A 102 17.58 4.04 9.49
C VAL A 102 16.47 5.06 9.33
N ARG A 103 15.37 4.89 10.05
CA ARG A 103 14.28 5.87 10.11
C ARG A 103 14.09 6.30 11.57
N GLY A 104 14.50 7.53 11.88
CA GLY A 104 14.52 8.05 13.26
C GLY A 104 15.56 7.38 14.15
N VAL A 105 15.30 7.34 15.47
CA VAL A 105 16.23 6.85 16.51
C VAL A 105 16.22 5.32 16.63
N HIS A 106 15.48 4.61 15.78
CA HIS A 106 15.32 3.16 15.89
C HIS A 106 16.45 2.39 15.19
N ARG A 107 16.59 1.11 15.57
CA ARG A 107 17.54 0.18 14.95
C ARG A 107 17.34 0.13 13.42
N PRO A 108 18.44 0.05 12.63
CA PRO A 108 18.35 -0.07 11.18
C PRO A 108 17.47 -1.25 10.76
N ALA A 109 16.53 -1.02 9.86
CA ALA A 109 15.62 -2.03 9.33
C ALA A 109 16.14 -2.58 8.00
N GLN A 110 16.13 -3.90 7.84
CA GLN A 110 16.45 -4.56 6.56
C GLN A 110 15.45 -4.14 5.48
N THR A 111 15.96 -3.79 4.28
CA THR A 111 15.10 -3.57 3.12
C THR A 111 14.96 -4.85 2.29
N TYR A 112 13.82 -4.94 1.61
CA TYR A 112 13.35 -6.03 0.78
C TYR A 112 12.86 -5.45 -0.55
N ARG A 113 12.80 -6.31 -1.56
CA ARG A 113 12.12 -6.04 -2.83
C ARG A 113 11.26 -7.22 -3.23
N PHE A 114 10.25 -7.00 -4.06
CA PHE A 114 9.51 -8.10 -4.67
C PHE A 114 10.39 -8.83 -5.68
N LYS A 115 10.39 -10.16 -5.65
CA LYS A 115 11.12 -10.99 -6.64
C LYS A 115 10.62 -10.78 -8.05
N LYS A 116 9.32 -10.53 -8.19
CA LYS A 116 8.64 -10.21 -9.45
C LYS A 116 7.66 -9.07 -9.22
N ARG A 117 7.72 -8.02 -10.04
CA ARG A 117 6.72 -6.93 -10.07
C ARG A 117 5.61 -7.26 -11.07
N GLN A 118 4.97 -8.39 -10.86
CA GLN A 118 3.89 -8.92 -11.70
C GLN A 118 2.77 -9.45 -10.81
N LEU A 119 1.52 -9.30 -11.27
CA LEU A 119 0.36 -9.88 -10.60
C LEU A 119 0.45 -11.41 -10.59
N SER A 120 0.35 -11.99 -9.40
CA SER A 120 0.25 -13.41 -9.14
C SER A 120 -0.75 -13.67 -8.02
N LEU A 121 -1.45 -14.80 -8.04
CA LEU A 121 -2.36 -15.20 -6.97
C LEU A 121 -1.57 -15.63 -5.74
N VAL A 122 -1.93 -15.09 -4.57
CA VAL A 122 -1.31 -15.37 -3.27
C VAL A 122 -2.35 -15.18 -2.17
N GLU A 123 -2.37 -16.02 -1.15
CA GLU A 123 -3.24 -15.80 0.02
C GLU A 123 -2.41 -15.13 1.12
N ILE A 124 -2.61 -13.82 1.33
CA ILE A 124 -1.88 -13.03 2.34
C ILE A 124 -2.54 -13.17 3.72
N THR A 125 -3.86 -13.34 3.75
CA THR A 125 -4.64 -13.47 4.98
C THR A 125 -4.52 -14.84 5.64
#